data_AF-A0A077WUX6-F1
#
_entry.id   AF-A0A077WUX6-F1
#
_cell.length_a   1.000
_cell.length_b   1.000
_cell.length_c   1.000
_cell.angle_alpha   90.00
_cell.angle_beta   90.00
_cell.angle_gamma   90.00
#
_symmetry.space_group_name_H-M   'P 1'
#
loop_
_entity.id
_entity.type
_entity.pdbx_description
1 polymer ?
#
loop_
_entity_poly.entity_id
_entity_poly.type
_entity_poly.pdbx_seq_one_letter_code
_entity_poly.pdbx_strand_id
1 'polypeptide(L)'
;MLTFVFDVCNSYHQENPYHNFRHAVDVLQSTYYFLCKIGVIDPFFDSDPTLQQPDNAPGLQTLLRPLDVFAILLASLGHDIGHPGVTNTFMVQSATPLAVLYNDRSVLESFHSMAFFHVLSNSCFRKLTEIKDRPDHAYFRKVVLHSILATDMSMHDEYVRRVEEQAEAWKNDDIDINNEQVCDQERLTLCGAIIKCADIGNCARPFEVAKSWAEVLAEEFAQQGDLENELGLEGLPINQRGRVTLEQFQLTFKRNIAIKLYKAVAQVAPGLLNALW
;
A
#
# COMPACT_ATOMS: atom_id res chain seq x y z
N MET A 1 15.54 17.10 2.47
CA MET A 1 15.38 15.67 2.15
C MET A 1 15.78 14.78 3.31
N LEU A 2 17.04 14.77 3.78
CA LEU A 2 17.44 13.92 4.92
C LEU A 2 16.61 14.15 6.20
N THR A 3 16.37 15.41 6.58
CA THR A 3 15.51 15.74 7.74
C THR A 3 14.10 15.15 7.61
N PHE A 4 13.49 15.24 6.42
CA PHE A 4 12.17 14.65 6.16
C PHE A 4 12.16 13.13 6.37
N VAL A 5 13.18 12.42 5.89
CA VAL A 5 13.27 10.96 6.09
C VAL A 5 13.40 10.61 7.57
N PHE A 6 14.16 11.40 8.35
CA PHE A 6 14.24 11.21 9.80
C PHE A 6 12.91 11.51 10.50
N ASP A 7 12.20 12.57 10.09
CA ASP A 7 10.89 12.91 10.67
C ASP A 7 9.85 11.80 10.41
N VAL A 8 9.83 11.24 9.20
CA VAL A 8 9.01 10.07 8.88
C VAL A 8 9.42 8.88 9.74
N CYS A 9 10.70 8.51 9.77
CA CYS A 9 11.21 7.38 10.56
C CYS A 9 10.80 7.48 12.05
N ASN A 10 10.95 8.67 12.63
CA ASN A 10 10.59 8.94 14.02
C ASN A 10 9.07 8.96 14.26
N SER A 11 8.27 9.03 13.20
CA SER A 11 6.81 8.95 13.28
C SER A 11 6.28 7.51 13.25
N TYR A 12 7.16 6.52 13.05
CA TYR A 12 6.84 5.10 13.18
C TYR A 12 7.23 4.57 14.57
N HIS A 13 6.39 3.70 15.14
CA HIS A 13 6.70 2.99 16.37
C HIS A 13 7.69 1.85 16.09
N GLN A 14 8.95 2.03 16.47
CA GLN A 14 10.01 1.04 16.19
C GLN A 14 9.89 -0.25 17.01
N GLU A 15 9.08 -0.23 18.07
CA GLU A 15 8.80 -1.39 18.92
C GLU A 15 7.80 -2.36 18.29
N ASN A 16 7.00 -1.90 17.31
CA ASN A 16 6.08 -2.78 16.57
C ASN A 16 6.90 -3.83 15.82
N PRO A 17 6.57 -5.14 15.94
CA PRO A 17 7.29 -6.18 15.23
C PRO A 17 7.26 -6.02 13.70
N TYR A 18 6.10 -5.66 13.13
CA TYR A 18 5.88 -5.57 11.69
C TYR A 18 5.64 -4.13 11.23
N HIS A 19 4.61 -3.43 11.72
CA HIS A 19 4.22 -2.10 11.22
C HIS A 19 5.13 -0.99 11.79
N ASN A 20 6.41 -1.03 11.41
CA ASN A 20 7.49 -0.11 11.76
C ASN A 20 8.14 0.50 10.51
N PHE A 21 9.17 1.34 10.67
CA PHE A 21 9.79 2.03 9.54
C PHE A 21 10.46 1.09 8.51
N ARG A 22 10.86 -0.13 8.91
CA ARG A 22 11.44 -1.11 7.97
C ARG A 22 10.39 -1.59 6.97
N HIS A 23 9.15 -1.79 7.41
CA HIS A 23 8.03 -2.13 6.53
C HIS A 23 7.78 -1.01 5.52
N ALA A 24 7.71 0.24 5.98
CA ALA A 24 7.56 1.40 5.10
C ALA A 24 8.65 1.49 4.01
N VAL A 25 9.90 1.15 4.36
CA VAL A 25 11.01 1.09 3.40
C VAL A 25 10.86 -0.10 2.42
N ASP A 26 10.41 -1.27 2.86
CA ASP A 26 10.14 -2.41 1.96
C ASP A 26 9.01 -2.10 0.98
N VAL A 27 7.94 -1.44 1.43
CA VAL A 27 6.84 -0.99 0.55
C VAL A 27 7.33 0.06 -0.44
N LEU A 28 8.09 1.07 0.00
CA LEU A 28 8.69 2.06 -0.90
C LEU A 28 9.58 1.41 -1.97
N GLN A 29 10.44 0.47 -1.56
CA GLN A 29 11.33 -0.24 -2.48
C GLN A 29 10.54 -1.11 -3.47
N SER A 30 9.50 -1.81 -3.00
CA SER A 30 8.62 -2.63 -3.83
C SER A 30 7.86 -1.78 -4.85
N THR A 31 7.30 -0.65 -4.42
CA THR A 31 6.63 0.31 -5.32
C THR A 31 7.59 0.80 -6.41
N TYR A 32 8.81 1.21 -6.03
CA TYR A 32 9.83 1.62 -6.99
C TYR A 32 10.17 0.49 -7.99
N TYR A 33 10.39 -0.73 -7.48
CA TYR A 33 10.69 -1.89 -8.32
C TYR A 33 9.55 -2.23 -9.29
N PHE A 34 8.30 -2.17 -8.85
CA PHE A 34 7.13 -2.39 -9.71
C PHE A 34 7.03 -1.33 -10.80
N LEU A 35 7.25 -0.06 -10.47
CA LEU A 35 7.27 1.03 -11.45
C LEU A 35 8.37 0.85 -12.51
N CYS A 36 9.54 0.33 -12.11
CA CYS A 36 10.59 -0.05 -13.06
C CYS A 36 10.14 -1.20 -13.96
N LYS A 37 9.59 -2.27 -13.37
CA LYS A 37 9.15 -3.48 -14.11
C LYS A 37 8.05 -3.21 -15.13
N ILE A 38 7.17 -2.26 -14.86
CA ILE A 38 6.11 -1.89 -15.79
C ILE A 38 6.57 -0.80 -16.78
N GLY A 39 7.82 -0.31 -16.68
CA GLY A 39 8.40 0.63 -17.64
C GLY A 39 7.98 2.09 -17.44
N VAL A 40 7.54 2.47 -16.23
CA VAL A 40 7.13 3.85 -15.92
C VAL A 40 8.32 4.72 -15.50
N ILE A 41 9.34 4.11 -14.88
CA ILE A 41 10.59 4.78 -14.51
C ILE A 41 11.78 3.92 -14.90
N ASP A 42 12.86 4.58 -15.30
CA ASP A 42 14.13 3.90 -15.53
C ASP A 42 14.79 3.51 -14.19
N PRO A 43 15.38 2.31 -14.09
CA PRO A 43 16.18 1.92 -12.93
C PRO A 43 17.35 2.89 -12.70
N PHE A 44 17.62 3.21 -11.43
CA PHE A 44 18.66 4.17 -11.05
C PHE A 44 20.07 3.59 -11.14
N PHE A 45 20.21 2.26 -11.03
CA PHE A 45 21.48 1.54 -11.14
C PHE A 45 21.53 0.77 -12.46
N ASP A 46 22.71 0.69 -13.08
CA ASP A 46 22.93 -0.01 -14.35
C ASP A 46 22.32 -1.42 -14.32
N SER A 47 21.43 -1.62 -15.29
CA SER A 47 20.46 -2.70 -15.47
C SER A 47 20.81 -4.02 -14.79
N ASP A 48 20.11 -4.31 -13.68
CA ASP A 48 19.84 -5.70 -13.30
C ASP A 48 19.29 -6.41 -14.55
N PRO A 49 19.93 -7.48 -15.05
CA PRO A 49 19.50 -8.18 -16.25
C PRO A 49 18.10 -8.80 -16.13
N THR A 50 17.52 -8.82 -14.92
CA THR A 50 16.11 -9.17 -14.70
C THR A 50 15.16 -8.01 -14.97
N LEU A 51 15.60 -6.75 -14.87
CA LEU A 51 14.85 -5.53 -15.24
C LEU A 51 14.93 -5.28 -16.75
N GLN A 52 14.71 -6.31 -17.57
CA GLN A 52 14.54 -6.13 -19.01
C GLN A 52 13.39 -5.16 -19.26
N GLN A 53 13.59 -4.21 -20.18
CA GLN A 53 12.53 -3.29 -20.57
C GLN A 53 11.32 -4.13 -21.00
N PRO A 54 10.11 -3.82 -20.48
CA PRO A 54 8.92 -4.54 -20.89
C PRO A 54 8.77 -4.45 -22.42
N ASP A 55 8.14 -5.46 -23.02
CA ASP A 55 7.73 -5.38 -24.43
C ASP A 55 7.00 -4.05 -24.65
N ASN A 56 7.35 -3.34 -25.72
CA ASN A 56 6.88 -2.00 -26.10
C ASN A 56 5.36 -1.90 -26.38
N ALA A 57 4.54 -2.82 -25.86
CA ALA A 57 3.10 -2.74 -25.94
C ALA A 57 2.60 -1.58 -25.05
N PRO A 58 1.88 -0.59 -25.60
CA PRO A 58 1.26 0.45 -24.79
C PRO A 58 0.26 -0.21 -23.85
N GLY A 59 0.48 -0.07 -22.55
CA GLY A 59 -0.47 -0.48 -21.53
C GLY A 59 -0.93 0.71 -20.70
N LEU A 60 -1.84 0.45 -19.77
CA LEU A 60 -2.46 1.48 -18.93
C LEU A 60 -1.44 2.27 -18.10
N GLN A 61 -0.26 1.70 -17.84
CA GLN A 61 0.83 2.38 -17.16
C GLN A 61 1.31 3.66 -17.87
N THR A 62 1.08 3.77 -19.19
CA THR A 62 1.39 4.98 -19.96
C THR A 62 0.55 6.19 -19.56
N LEU A 63 -0.55 5.98 -18.84
CA LEU A 63 -1.37 7.06 -18.28
C LEU A 63 -0.74 7.71 -17.04
N LEU A 64 0.20 7.03 -16.36
CA LEU A 64 0.84 7.54 -15.15
C LEU A 64 1.77 8.72 -15.49
N ARG A 65 1.60 9.82 -14.77
CA ARG A 65 2.43 11.02 -14.91
C ARG A 65 3.55 11.01 -13.87
N PRO A 66 4.62 11.81 -14.06
CA PRO A 66 5.67 11.95 -13.04
C PRO A 66 5.14 12.36 -11.66
N LEU A 67 4.05 13.13 -11.61
CA LEU A 67 3.41 13.51 -10.35
C LEU A 67 2.74 12.33 -9.65
N ASP A 68 2.12 11.41 -10.39
CA ASP A 68 1.51 10.18 -9.86
C ASP A 68 2.58 9.30 -9.22
N VAL A 69 3.66 9.06 -9.97
CA VAL A 69 4.84 8.30 -9.54
C VAL A 69 5.42 8.88 -8.26
N PHE A 70 5.63 10.20 -8.24
CA PHE A 70 6.18 10.88 -7.07
C PHE A 70 5.24 10.79 -5.86
N ALA A 71 3.92 10.93 -6.08
CA ALA A 71 2.91 10.82 -5.04
C ALA A 71 2.85 9.41 -4.42
N ILE A 72 2.85 8.35 -5.24
CA ILE A 72 2.78 6.97 -4.71
C ILE A 72 4.05 6.56 -3.97
N LEU A 73 5.23 7.01 -4.40
CA LEU A 73 6.48 6.77 -3.67
C LEU A 73 6.43 7.44 -2.28
N LEU A 74 5.95 8.68 -2.20
CA LEU A 74 5.74 9.34 -0.91
C LEU A 74 4.66 8.65 -0.07
N ALA A 75 3.55 8.24 -0.69
CA ALA A 75 2.48 7.50 -0.02
C ALA A 75 3.00 6.19 0.57
N SER A 76 3.80 5.41 -0.17
CA SER A 76 4.42 4.17 0.34
C SER A 76 5.27 4.40 1.59
N LEU A 77 6.00 5.52 1.66
CA LEU A 77 6.81 5.85 2.83
C LEU A 77 5.96 6.27 4.05
N GLY A 78 4.74 6.78 3.82
CA GLY A 78 3.87 7.33 4.86
C GLY A 78 2.64 6.50 5.21
N HIS A 79 2.39 5.38 4.51
CA HIS A 79 1.10 4.68 4.54
C HIS A 79 0.70 4.12 5.91
N ASP A 80 1.67 3.90 6.80
CA ASP A 80 1.51 3.30 8.14
C ASP A 80 2.08 4.18 9.25
N ILE A 81 2.27 5.49 9.01
CA ILE A 81 2.82 6.40 10.02
C ILE A 81 1.98 6.35 11.30
N GLY A 82 2.66 6.14 12.44
CA GLY A 82 2.05 6.08 13.77
C GLY A 82 1.19 4.84 14.02
N HIS A 83 1.37 3.76 13.25
CA HIS A 83 0.61 2.52 13.44
C HIS A 83 0.71 2.00 14.89
N PRO A 84 -0.41 1.74 15.57
CA PRO A 84 -0.42 1.35 16.98
C PRO A 84 -0.11 -0.13 17.24
N GLY A 85 0.12 -0.92 16.19
CA GLY A 85 0.36 -2.36 16.29
C GLY A 85 -0.92 -3.18 16.43
N VAL A 86 -2.09 -2.59 16.12
CA VAL A 86 -3.39 -3.24 16.20
C VAL A 86 -4.25 -2.92 14.97
N THR A 87 -5.21 -3.78 14.65
CA THR A 87 -6.05 -3.65 13.45
C THR A 87 -7.21 -2.65 13.60
N ASN A 88 -7.79 -2.22 12.46
CA ASN A 88 -9.03 -1.43 12.44
C ASN A 88 -10.16 -2.09 13.25
N THR A 89 -10.31 -3.41 13.17
CA THR A 89 -11.32 -4.15 13.95
C THR A 89 -11.13 -3.97 15.45
N PHE A 90 -9.89 -4.09 15.93
CA PHE A 90 -9.56 -3.85 17.34
C PHE A 90 -9.90 -2.41 17.74
N MET A 91 -9.52 -1.43 16.92
CA MET A 91 -9.76 0.00 17.19
C MET A 91 -11.24 0.32 17.36
N VAL A 92 -12.11 -0.34 16.57
CA VAL A 92 -13.57 -0.21 16.64
C VAL A 92 -14.14 -0.95 17.85
N GLN A 93 -13.75 -2.20 18.09
CA GLN A 93 -14.23 -3.01 19.22
C GLN A 93 -13.87 -2.39 20.58
N SER A 94 -12.71 -1.74 20.68
CA SER A 94 -12.27 -1.04 21.89
C SER A 94 -12.77 0.41 21.98
N ALA A 95 -13.62 0.86 21.04
CA ALA A 95 -14.20 2.20 21.00
C ALA A 95 -13.15 3.33 21.15
N THR A 96 -12.01 3.18 20.49
CA THR A 96 -10.93 4.19 20.56
C THR A 96 -11.41 5.56 20.06
N PRO A 97 -10.83 6.67 20.55
CA PRO A 97 -11.19 8.00 20.07
C PRO A 97 -11.04 8.17 18.55
N LEU A 98 -10.06 7.49 17.94
CA LEU A 98 -9.87 7.51 16.48
C LEU A 98 -10.98 6.77 15.74
N ALA A 99 -11.46 5.63 16.25
CA ALA A 99 -12.58 4.92 15.65
C ALA A 99 -13.85 5.78 15.64
N VAL A 100 -14.13 6.45 16.77
CA VAL A 100 -15.25 7.41 16.88
C VAL A 100 -15.07 8.58 15.90
N LEU A 101 -13.87 9.16 15.83
CA LEU A 101 -13.58 10.30 14.95
C LEU A 101 -13.79 9.97 13.46
N TYR A 102 -13.34 8.79 13.03
CA TYR A 102 -13.44 8.33 11.64
C TYR A 102 -14.69 7.50 11.35
N ASN A 103 -15.63 7.44 12.29
CA ASN A 103 -16.92 6.74 12.15
C ASN A 103 -16.72 5.27 11.70
N ASP A 104 -15.76 4.59 12.32
CA ASP A 104 -15.41 3.18 12.08
C ASP A 104 -14.98 2.84 10.64
N ARG A 105 -14.67 3.84 9.80
CA ARG A 105 -14.28 3.65 8.40
C ARG A 105 -12.79 3.93 8.21
N SER A 106 -12.05 2.92 7.74
CA SER A 106 -10.62 3.02 7.41
C SER A 106 -9.86 3.84 8.46
N VAL A 107 -10.03 3.45 9.73
CA VAL A 107 -9.67 4.27 10.90
C VAL A 107 -8.17 4.57 10.89
N LEU A 108 -7.37 3.54 10.69
CA LEU A 108 -5.91 3.61 10.64
C LEU A 108 -5.44 4.34 9.38
N GLU A 109 -5.93 3.99 8.20
CA GLU A 109 -5.50 4.59 6.93
C GLU A 109 -5.86 6.09 6.85
N SER A 110 -7.00 6.47 7.45
CA SER A 110 -7.39 7.87 7.62
C SER A 110 -6.45 8.60 8.59
N PHE A 111 -6.05 7.95 9.68
CA PHE A 111 -5.06 8.48 10.61
C PHE A 111 -3.67 8.62 9.96
N HIS A 112 -3.16 7.59 9.29
CA HIS A 112 -1.88 7.60 8.57
C HIS A 112 -1.84 8.71 7.54
N SER A 113 -2.91 8.86 6.75
CA SER A 113 -3.08 9.96 5.82
C SER A 113 -2.95 11.33 6.51
N MET A 114 -3.71 11.56 7.57
CA MET A 114 -3.68 12.83 8.32
C MET A 114 -2.28 13.10 8.89
N ALA A 115 -1.68 12.12 9.55
CA ALA A 115 -0.37 12.23 10.19
C ALA A 115 0.74 12.45 9.15
N PHE A 116 0.70 11.75 8.02
CA PHE A 116 1.67 11.93 6.94
C PHE A 116 1.59 13.34 6.33
N PHE A 117 0.39 13.87 6.09
CA PHE A 117 0.24 15.26 5.64
C PHE A 117 0.76 16.27 6.67
N HIS A 118 0.62 15.98 7.97
CA HIS A 118 1.24 16.79 9.01
C HIS A 118 2.77 16.78 8.90
N VAL A 119 3.41 15.62 8.72
CA VAL A 119 4.86 15.53 8.49
C VAL A 119 5.27 16.28 7.22
N LEU A 120 4.55 16.09 6.11
CA LEU A 120 4.81 16.80 4.85
C LEU A 120 4.76 18.32 5.04
N SER A 121 3.77 18.83 5.76
CA SER A 121 3.58 20.27 6.01
C SER A 121 4.71 20.92 6.82
N ASN A 122 5.42 20.12 7.62
CA ASN A 122 6.55 20.56 8.45
C ASN A 122 7.92 20.24 7.83
N SER A 123 7.95 19.81 6.57
CA SER A 123 9.17 19.36 5.88
C SER A 123 9.53 20.22 4.66
N CYS A 124 10.54 19.79 3.90
CA CYS A 124 10.85 20.39 2.60
C CYS A 124 9.72 20.28 1.56
N PHE A 125 8.71 19.45 1.82
CA PHE A 125 7.53 19.27 0.97
C PHE A 125 6.34 20.15 1.35
N ARG A 126 6.50 21.08 2.31
CA ARG A 126 5.44 21.99 2.77
C ARG A 126 4.63 22.61 1.62
N LYS A 127 5.30 23.06 0.56
CA LYS A 127 4.65 23.68 -0.60
C LYS A 127 3.59 22.76 -1.22
N LEU A 128 3.82 21.44 -1.29
CA LEU A 128 2.88 20.46 -1.85
C LEU A 128 1.59 20.32 -1.03
N THR A 129 1.62 20.70 0.25
CA THR A 129 0.45 20.67 1.15
C THR A 129 -0.40 21.95 1.06
N GLU A 130 0.14 23.01 0.48
CA GLU A 130 -0.53 24.31 0.34
C GLU A 130 -1.40 24.29 -0.94
N ILE A 131 -2.67 23.89 -0.81
CA ILE A 131 -3.59 23.63 -1.94
C ILE A 131 -4.28 24.88 -2.50
N LYS A 132 -4.18 26.04 -1.83
CA LYS A 132 -5.17 27.13 -1.95
C LYS A 132 -5.40 27.67 -3.37
N ASP A 133 -4.47 27.54 -4.32
CA ASP A 133 -4.67 27.92 -5.73
C ASP A 133 -3.83 27.07 -6.69
N ARG A 134 -3.54 25.80 -6.33
CA ARG A 134 -2.59 24.95 -7.08
C ARG A 134 -3.21 23.60 -7.44
N PRO A 135 -3.73 23.45 -8.68
CA PRO A 135 -4.36 22.22 -9.16
C PRO A 135 -3.48 20.97 -8.94
N ASP A 136 -2.19 21.06 -9.27
CA ASP A 136 -1.24 19.95 -9.09
C ASP A 136 -1.09 19.53 -7.63
N HIS A 137 -1.16 20.47 -6.68
CA HIS A 137 -1.06 20.14 -5.24
C HIS A 137 -2.34 19.49 -4.73
N ALA A 138 -3.50 19.95 -5.19
CA ALA A 138 -4.78 19.31 -4.88
C ALA A 138 -4.82 17.89 -5.46
N TYR A 139 -4.32 17.71 -6.68
CA TYR A 139 -4.22 16.41 -7.32
C TYR A 139 -3.20 15.49 -6.64
N PHE A 140 -2.00 15.98 -6.33
CA PHE A 140 -1.00 15.26 -5.53
C PHE A 140 -1.61 14.76 -4.22
N ARG A 141 -2.34 15.63 -3.52
CA ARG A 141 -3.06 15.24 -2.30
C ARG A 141 -4.08 14.14 -2.57
N LYS A 142 -4.84 14.23 -3.65
CA LYS A 142 -5.81 13.20 -4.07
C LYS A 142 -5.13 11.85 -4.29
N VAL A 143 -4.00 11.80 -5.01
CA VAL A 143 -3.26 10.56 -5.26
C VAL A 143 -2.71 9.94 -3.98
N VAL A 144 -2.06 10.74 -3.11
CA VAL A 144 -1.53 10.24 -1.83
C VAL A 144 -2.65 9.68 -0.95
N LEU A 145 -3.75 10.43 -0.77
CA LEU A 145 -4.88 9.98 0.06
C LEU A 145 -5.52 8.71 -0.50
N HIS A 146 -5.77 8.65 -1.81
CA HIS A 146 -6.35 7.48 -2.44
C HIS A 146 -5.43 6.25 -2.31
N SER A 147 -4.11 6.45 -2.44
CA SER A 147 -3.12 5.38 -2.33
C SER A 147 -3.02 4.82 -0.92
N ILE A 148 -3.00 5.67 0.11
CA ILE A 148 -2.98 5.22 1.52
C ILE A 148 -4.32 4.55 1.86
N LEU A 149 -5.46 5.13 1.49
CA LEU A 149 -6.76 4.49 1.75
C LEU A 149 -6.93 3.16 0.99
N ALA A 150 -6.21 2.95 -0.12
CA ALA A 150 -6.20 1.68 -0.83
C ALA A 150 -5.53 0.54 -0.05
N THR A 151 -4.67 0.83 0.94
CA THR A 151 -4.01 -0.22 1.73
C THR A 151 -4.97 -0.90 2.71
N ASP A 152 -6.10 -0.27 3.05
CA ASP A 152 -7.15 -0.86 3.89
C ASP A 152 -7.57 -2.24 3.34
N MET A 153 -7.36 -3.27 4.16
CA MET A 153 -7.63 -4.66 3.79
C MET A 153 -9.12 -5.01 3.80
N SER A 154 -9.97 -4.20 4.45
CA SER A 154 -11.42 -4.35 4.35
C SER A 154 -11.96 -4.01 2.96
N MET A 155 -11.24 -3.17 2.22
CA MET A 155 -11.57 -2.73 0.86
C MET A 155 -10.92 -3.62 -0.21
N HIS A 156 -10.21 -4.67 0.17
CA HIS A 156 -9.39 -5.50 -0.73
C HIS A 156 -10.17 -6.06 -1.91
N ASP A 157 -11.27 -6.76 -1.65
CA ASP A 157 -12.06 -7.40 -2.72
C ASP A 157 -12.68 -6.36 -3.65
N GLU A 158 -13.05 -5.18 -3.14
CA GLU A 158 -13.54 -4.09 -3.97
C GLU A 158 -12.44 -3.56 -4.91
N TYR A 159 -11.21 -3.39 -4.41
CA TYR A 159 -10.09 -2.97 -5.24
C TYR A 159 -9.72 -4.02 -6.29
N VAL A 160 -9.70 -5.31 -5.94
CA VAL A 160 -9.48 -6.39 -6.91
C VAL A 160 -10.50 -6.30 -8.05
N ARG A 161 -11.79 -6.17 -7.72
CA ARG A 161 -12.85 -6.02 -8.72
C ARG A 161 -12.67 -4.77 -9.59
N ARG A 162 -12.34 -3.62 -9.00
CA ARG A 162 -12.11 -2.38 -9.77
C ARG A 162 -10.96 -2.51 -10.76
N VAL A 163 -9.89 -3.23 -10.39
CA VAL A 163 -8.75 -3.49 -11.29
C VAL A 163 -9.15 -4.45 -12.42
N GLU A 164 -9.96 -5.47 -12.14
CA GLU A 164 -10.49 -6.37 -13.17
C GLU A 164 -11.42 -5.62 -14.15
N GLU A 165 -12.30 -4.76 -13.64
CA GLU A 165 -13.17 -3.89 -14.45
C GLU A 165 -12.34 -2.93 -15.33
N GLN A 166 -11.30 -2.31 -14.76
CA GLN A 166 -10.34 -1.47 -15.48
C GLN A 166 -9.59 -2.25 -16.58
N ALA A 167 -9.19 -3.49 -16.32
CA ALA A 167 -8.51 -4.34 -17.30
C ALA A 167 -9.41 -4.67 -18.50
N GLU A 168 -10.67 -5.01 -18.23
CA GLU A 168 -11.64 -5.35 -19.27
C GLU A 168 -11.99 -4.11 -20.11
N ALA A 169 -12.19 -2.95 -19.47
CA ALA A 169 -12.44 -1.69 -20.18
C ALA A 169 -11.25 -1.30 -21.08
N TRP A 170 -10.01 -1.45 -20.60
CA TRP A 170 -8.82 -1.21 -21.40
C TRP A 170 -8.72 -2.13 -22.61
N LYS A 171 -9.00 -3.43 -22.41
CA LYS A 171 -8.95 -4.43 -23.48
C LYS A 171 -10.01 -4.20 -24.56
N ASN A 172 -11.18 -3.68 -24.17
CA ASN A 172 -12.28 -3.40 -25.08
C ASN A 172 -12.23 -2.00 -25.71
N ASP A 173 -11.19 -1.20 -25.40
CA ASP A 173 -11.04 0.20 -25.85
C ASP A 173 -12.21 1.10 -25.37
N ASP A 174 -12.77 0.78 -24.21
CA ASP A 174 -13.90 1.49 -23.58
C ASP A 174 -13.46 2.69 -22.72
N ILE A 175 -12.13 2.91 -22.60
CA ILE A 175 -11.56 4.00 -21.81
C ILE A 175 -11.41 5.24 -22.70
N ASP A 176 -12.20 6.28 -22.44
CA ASP A 176 -12.08 7.56 -23.13
C ASP A 176 -10.81 8.32 -22.68
N ILE A 177 -9.71 8.07 -23.38
CA ILE A 177 -8.40 8.70 -23.12
C ILE A 177 -8.39 10.22 -23.31
N ASN A 178 -9.42 10.80 -23.94
CA ASN A 178 -9.54 12.25 -24.11
C ASN A 178 -10.28 12.91 -22.94
N ASN A 179 -10.89 12.12 -22.06
CA ASN A 179 -11.59 12.60 -20.88
C ASN A 179 -10.68 12.56 -19.65
N GLU A 180 -10.18 13.72 -19.23
CA GLU A 180 -9.25 13.83 -18.10
C GLU A 180 -9.83 13.31 -16.77
N GLN A 181 -11.16 13.34 -16.57
CA GLN A 181 -11.77 12.77 -15.36
C GLN A 181 -11.72 11.24 -15.36
N VAL A 182 -11.92 10.62 -16.53
CA VAL A 182 -11.76 9.17 -16.72
C VAL A 182 -10.30 8.81 -16.51
N CYS A 183 -9.37 9.47 -17.21
CA CYS A 183 -7.93 9.25 -17.04
C CYS A 183 -7.46 9.42 -15.58
N ASP A 184 -8.01 10.41 -14.86
CA ASP A 184 -7.74 10.58 -13.43
C ASP A 184 -8.19 9.39 -12.59
N GLN A 185 -9.38 8.83 -12.87
CA GLN A 185 -9.87 7.66 -12.17
C GLN A 185 -9.03 6.43 -12.48
N GLU A 186 -8.65 6.24 -13.76
CA GLU A 186 -7.79 5.13 -14.17
C GLU A 186 -6.41 5.19 -13.50
N ARG A 187 -5.79 6.37 -13.44
CA ARG A 187 -4.54 6.62 -12.73
C ARG A 187 -4.65 6.31 -11.24
N LEU A 188 -5.73 6.73 -10.58
CA LEU A 188 -5.93 6.52 -9.14
C LEU A 188 -6.12 5.05 -8.80
N THR A 189 -6.90 4.32 -9.60
CA THR A 189 -7.08 2.86 -9.46
C THR A 189 -5.74 2.15 -9.61
N LEU A 190 -4.95 2.50 -10.64
CA LEU A 190 -3.64 1.89 -10.87
C LEU A 190 -2.63 2.23 -9.76
N CYS A 191 -2.59 3.48 -9.30
CA CYS A 191 -1.75 3.90 -8.16
C CYS A 191 -2.09 3.12 -6.89
N GLY A 192 -3.37 3.00 -6.56
CA GLY A 192 -3.85 2.22 -5.42
C GLY A 192 -3.51 0.73 -5.54
N ALA A 193 -3.63 0.16 -6.75
CA ALA A 193 -3.27 -1.22 -7.01
C ALA A 193 -1.76 -1.49 -6.83
N ILE A 194 -0.90 -0.59 -7.33
CA ILE A 194 0.56 -0.73 -7.21
C ILE A 194 0.99 -0.70 -5.74
N ILE A 195 0.54 0.28 -4.95
CA ILE A 195 0.90 0.35 -3.53
C ILE A 195 0.32 -0.83 -2.75
N LYS A 196 -0.90 -1.29 -3.08
CA LYS A 196 -1.50 -2.45 -2.39
C LYS A 196 -0.73 -3.74 -2.69
N CYS A 197 -0.26 -3.92 -3.92
CA CYS A 197 0.68 -4.99 -4.25
C CYS A 197 1.97 -4.87 -3.42
N ALA A 198 2.54 -3.66 -3.34
CA ALA A 198 3.79 -3.43 -2.62
C ALA A 198 3.67 -3.71 -1.12
N ASP A 199 2.56 -3.29 -0.51
CA ASP A 199 2.26 -3.45 0.92
C ASP A 199 2.20 -4.92 1.34
N ILE A 200 1.58 -5.77 0.52
CA ILE A 200 1.54 -7.23 0.76
C ILE A 200 2.65 -7.99 0.01
N GLY A 201 3.65 -7.27 -0.51
CA GLY A 201 4.71 -7.81 -1.37
C GLY A 201 5.70 -8.72 -0.68
N ASN A 202 5.82 -8.61 0.65
CA ASN A 202 6.68 -9.47 1.47
C ASN A 202 6.44 -10.98 1.24
N CYS A 203 5.19 -11.38 1.00
CA CYS A 203 4.81 -12.78 0.85
C CYS A 203 5.28 -13.36 -0.50
N ALA A 204 5.67 -12.52 -1.45
CA ALA A 204 6.21 -12.88 -2.76
C ALA A 204 7.74 -12.81 -2.83
N ARG A 205 8.42 -12.46 -1.73
CA ARG A 205 9.88 -12.44 -1.65
C ARG A 205 10.47 -13.87 -1.65
N PRO A 206 11.78 -14.02 -1.89
CA PRO A 206 12.46 -15.30 -1.65
C PRO A 206 12.12 -15.84 -0.27
N PHE A 207 11.99 -17.17 -0.18
CA PHE A 207 11.36 -17.84 0.96
C PHE A 207 11.87 -17.38 2.32
N GLU A 208 13.19 -17.25 2.51
CA GLU A 208 13.75 -16.83 3.80
C GLU A 208 13.32 -15.41 4.21
N VAL A 209 13.24 -14.48 3.25
CA VAL A 209 12.77 -13.11 3.51
C VAL A 209 11.28 -13.10 3.79
N ALA A 210 10.48 -13.81 2.98
CA ALA A 210 9.05 -13.93 3.18
C ALA A 210 8.71 -14.58 4.54
N LYS A 211 9.51 -15.58 4.95
CA LYS A 211 9.39 -16.24 6.24
C LYS A 211 9.66 -15.27 7.39
N SER A 212 10.74 -14.50 7.35
CA SER A 212 11.04 -13.53 8.41
C SER A 212 9.95 -12.46 8.55
N TRP A 213 9.41 -11.96 7.43
CA TRP A 213 8.26 -11.04 7.47
C TRP A 213 7.01 -11.69 8.06
N ALA A 214 6.72 -12.94 7.69
CA ALA A 214 5.59 -13.68 8.23
C ALA A 214 5.72 -13.92 9.75
N GLU A 215 6.93 -14.20 10.24
CA GLU A 215 7.21 -14.40 11.66
C GLU A 215 6.96 -13.12 12.47
N VAL A 216 7.45 -11.96 12.00
CA VAL A 216 7.23 -10.70 12.71
C VAL A 216 5.77 -10.22 12.62
N LEU A 217 5.07 -10.46 11.50
CA LEU A 217 3.63 -10.19 11.39
C LEU A 217 2.81 -11.06 12.35
N ALA A 218 3.15 -12.35 12.45
CA ALA A 218 2.48 -13.26 13.36
C ALA A 218 2.72 -12.87 14.84
N GLU A 219 3.91 -12.37 15.18
CA GLU A 219 4.19 -11.85 16.52
C GLU A 219 3.38 -10.59 16.82
N GLU A 220 3.21 -9.67 15.86
CA GLU A 220 2.38 -8.48 16.08
C GLU A 220 0.89 -8.84 16.28
N PHE A 221 0.36 -9.77 15.48
CA PHE A 221 -0.99 -10.31 15.72
C PHE A 221 -1.12 -11.02 17.07
N ALA A 222 -0.07 -11.72 17.51
CA ALA A 222 -0.04 -12.33 18.83
C ALA A 222 -0.07 -11.30 19.96
N GLN A 223 0.66 -10.19 19.83
CA GLN A 223 0.64 -9.08 20.78
C GLN A 223 -0.73 -8.41 20.84
N GLN A 224 -1.40 -8.23 19.70
CA GLN A 224 -2.80 -7.79 19.68
C GLN A 224 -3.70 -8.81 20.40
N GLY A 225 -3.53 -10.11 20.17
CA GLY A 225 -4.33 -11.15 20.82
C GLY A 225 -4.16 -11.17 22.35
N ASP A 226 -2.95 -10.91 22.84
CA ASP A 226 -2.69 -10.74 24.27
C ASP A 226 -3.47 -9.53 24.82
N LEU A 227 -3.46 -8.40 24.11
CA LEU A 227 -4.21 -7.20 24.48
C LEU A 227 -5.74 -7.40 24.40
N GLU A 228 -6.24 -8.13 23.39
CA GLU A 228 -7.64 -8.52 23.28
C GLU A 228 -8.09 -9.31 24.52
N ASN A 229 -7.28 -10.27 24.96
CA ASN A 229 -7.54 -11.06 26.15
C ASN A 229 -7.54 -10.20 27.43
N GLU A 230 -6.61 -9.26 27.57
CA GLU A 230 -6.54 -8.33 28.72
C GLU A 230 -7.78 -7.43 28.82
N LEU A 231 -8.32 -7.01 27.67
CA LEU A 231 -9.51 -6.16 27.58
C LEU A 231 -10.83 -6.95 27.59
N GLY A 232 -10.77 -8.29 27.62
CA GLY A 232 -11.95 -9.15 27.55
C GLY A 232 -12.66 -9.11 26.19
N LEU A 233 -11.94 -8.82 25.11
CA LEU A 233 -12.44 -8.80 23.74
C LEU A 233 -12.27 -10.18 23.08
N GLU A 234 -13.20 -10.51 22.18
CA GLU A 234 -13.09 -11.74 21.37
C GLU A 234 -12.18 -11.50 20.17
N GLY A 235 -10.95 -12.02 20.25
CA GLY A 235 -9.95 -11.96 19.19
C GLY A 235 -10.14 -13.00 18.10
N LEU A 236 -9.59 -12.72 16.91
CA LEU A 236 -9.56 -13.70 15.82
C LEU A 236 -8.60 -14.87 16.16
N PRO A 237 -8.86 -16.10 15.68
CA PRO A 237 -7.97 -17.24 15.93
C PRO A 237 -6.52 -17.01 15.50
N ILE A 238 -6.28 -16.20 14.48
CA ILE A 238 -4.94 -15.85 14.00
C ILE A 238 -4.16 -14.97 14.98
N ASN A 239 -4.84 -14.19 15.81
CA ASN A 239 -4.23 -13.36 16.85
C ASN A 239 -3.87 -14.18 18.09
N GLN A 240 -4.39 -15.40 18.23
CA GLN A 240 -4.22 -16.21 19.42
C GLN A 240 -3.00 -17.12 19.29
N ARG A 241 -2.02 -16.95 20.19
CA ARG A 241 -0.77 -17.72 20.20
C ARG A 241 -1.03 -19.24 20.10
N GLY A 242 -0.42 -19.87 19.08
CA GLY A 242 -0.48 -21.31 18.86
C GLY A 242 -1.79 -21.88 18.27
N ARG A 243 -2.80 -21.05 17.99
CA ARG A 243 -4.08 -21.53 17.41
C ARG A 243 -4.06 -21.74 15.91
N VAL A 244 -3.29 -20.93 15.19
CA VAL A 244 -3.07 -21.06 13.75
C VAL A 244 -1.56 -21.18 13.53
N THR A 245 -1.13 -22.17 12.73
CA THR A 245 0.29 -22.30 12.41
C THR A 245 0.71 -21.25 11.39
N LEU A 246 2.00 -20.88 11.40
CA LEU A 246 2.53 -19.89 10.46
C LEU A 246 2.29 -20.30 9.00
N GLU A 247 2.43 -21.59 8.69
CA GLU A 247 2.22 -22.14 7.35
C GLU A 247 0.75 -22.05 6.93
N GLN A 248 -0.18 -22.37 7.84
CA GLN A 248 -1.61 -22.27 7.56
C GLN A 248 -2.01 -20.82 7.30
N PHE A 249 -1.54 -19.88 8.12
CA PHE A 249 -1.72 -18.45 7.92
C PHE A 249 -1.23 -18.03 6.53
N GLN A 250 0.04 -18.30 6.22
CA GLN A 250 0.67 -17.83 4.98
C GLN A 250 0.08 -18.49 3.72
N LEU A 251 -0.24 -19.79 3.75
CA LEU A 251 -0.89 -20.46 2.63
C LEU A 251 -2.29 -19.90 2.36
N THR A 252 -3.05 -19.62 3.42
CA THR A 252 -4.40 -19.04 3.31
C THR A 252 -4.33 -17.62 2.77
N PHE A 253 -3.45 -16.79 3.32
CA PHE A 253 -3.23 -15.42 2.86
C PHE A 253 -2.82 -15.37 1.39
N LYS A 254 -1.81 -16.16 0.98
CA LYS A 254 -1.36 -16.18 -0.41
C LYS A 254 -2.47 -16.60 -1.37
N ARG A 255 -3.21 -17.68 -1.06
CA ARG A 255 -4.26 -18.22 -1.94
C ARG A 255 -5.45 -17.28 -2.07
N ASN A 256 -5.88 -16.69 -0.96
CA ASN A 256 -7.15 -15.98 -0.91
C ASN A 256 -7.03 -14.47 -1.12
N ILE A 257 -5.85 -13.90 -0.83
CA ILE A 257 -5.60 -12.45 -0.86
C ILE A 257 -4.57 -12.13 -1.95
N ALA A 258 -3.31 -12.51 -1.74
CA ALA A 258 -2.21 -12.03 -2.57
C ALA A 258 -2.34 -12.46 -4.04
N ILE A 259 -2.53 -13.76 -4.31
CA ILE A 259 -2.63 -14.28 -5.68
C ILE A 259 -3.78 -13.63 -6.46
N LYS A 260 -4.92 -13.37 -5.81
CA LYS A 260 -6.06 -12.72 -6.47
C LYS A 260 -5.69 -11.31 -6.93
N LEU A 261 -5.11 -10.51 -6.03
CA LEU A 261 -4.68 -9.15 -6.36
C LEU A 261 -3.63 -9.14 -7.46
N TYR A 262 -2.58 -9.94 -7.33
CA TYR A 262 -1.51 -9.97 -8.32
C TYR A 262 -1.99 -10.44 -9.70
N LYS A 263 -2.94 -11.38 -9.77
CA LYS A 263 -3.56 -11.78 -11.04
C LYS A 263 -4.42 -10.67 -11.64
N ALA A 264 -5.17 -9.92 -10.84
CA ALA A 264 -5.96 -8.79 -11.33
C ALA A 264 -5.03 -7.70 -11.89
N VAL A 265 -4.02 -7.29 -11.12
CA VAL A 265 -3.08 -6.23 -11.51
C VAL A 265 -2.24 -6.62 -12.73
N ALA A 266 -1.88 -7.90 -12.88
CA ALA A 266 -1.16 -8.37 -14.06
C ALA A 266 -1.95 -8.20 -15.38
N GLN A 267 -3.27 -8.05 -15.34
CA GLN A 267 -4.08 -7.81 -16.54
C GLN A 267 -3.92 -6.37 -17.06
N VAL A 268 -3.70 -5.39 -16.18
CA VAL A 268 -3.46 -3.98 -16.55
C VAL A 268 -1.99 -3.63 -16.65
N ALA A 269 -1.13 -4.36 -15.93
CA ALA A 269 0.29 -4.12 -15.84
C ALA A 269 1.07 -5.46 -15.82
N PRO A 270 1.24 -6.13 -16.98
CA PRO A 270 1.79 -7.50 -17.05
C PRO A 270 3.17 -7.68 -16.41
N GLY A 271 4.00 -6.63 -16.40
CA GLY A 271 5.32 -6.63 -15.76
C GLY A 271 5.31 -6.95 -14.26
N LEU A 272 4.18 -6.76 -13.57
CA LEU A 272 4.04 -7.06 -12.14
C LEU A 272 4.00 -8.56 -11.83
N LEU A 273 3.47 -9.43 -12.70
CA LEU A 273 3.46 -10.87 -12.41
C LEU A 273 4.88 -11.47 -12.46
N ASN A 274 5.69 -10.97 -13.39
CA ASN A 274 7.09 -11.34 -13.56
C ASN A 274 7.99 -10.80 -12.43
N ALA A 275 7.46 -9.93 -11.57
CA ALA A 275 8.15 -9.38 -10.41
C ALA A 275 8.05 -10.29 -9.17
N LEU A 276 7.20 -11.32 -9.21
CA LEU A 276 6.84 -12.18 -8.07
C LEU A 276 7.56 -13.54 -8.07
N TRP A 277 8.32 -13.85 -9.12
CA TRP A 277 8.97 -15.14 -9.35
C TRP A 277 10.41 -14.95 -9.82
#